data_AF-A0A8H6VVC7-F1
#
_entry.id   AF-A0A8H6VVC7-F1
#
_cell.length_a   1.000
_cell.length_b   1.000
_cell.length_c   1.000
_cell.angle_alpha   90.00
_cell.angle_beta   90.00
_cell.angle_gamma   90.00
#
_symmetry.space_group_name_H-M   'P 1'
#
loop_
_entity.id
_entity.type
_entity.pdbx_description
1 polymer ?
#
loop_
_entity_poly.entity_id
_entity_poly.type
_entity_poly.pdbx_seq_one_letter_code
_entity_poly.pdbx_strand_id
1 'polypeptide(L)'
;MPRIYLHPTASKALVTVYQALFAAVGRLDKSLNPKDTISRLQRHKFTWSDSIYLCHLAAAAFWLPLMEVPGYPTKLLIPILFTIALLVPLTSQFFIPAIPVFAWLLMFYTSQFIPDEWRPTISVALLPALESVLFGANISDILTRFTHPILDIVAWLPYGILHFVMPFVVAAFVWLFRPKEVLHLWARLFGYFMCTGVFIQILLPCAAPWYEVIHGLTPANYDMHGSPGGLLRIDRLFGGNGYNITFSNAPVIFGAFPSLHAGCATLEALFFSHFFPQITRYIWGYAAVMYWATMYLSHHYLIDVVGGGCLAVFFFFLYLPDEFRHPAAATAPPGGLRSSPRAKYDVYDLEAPSRRQMMVDTADFELSEESQASDEEDVTDLAYRSPVADSGFGKQAGRAKRGSTRSHRHTASIASLIREGERGPEEGWNGSPIGPSFFEVAGDV
;
A
#
# COMPACT_ATOMS: atom_id res chain seq x y z
N MET A 1 14.92 -17.33 -34.18
CA MET A 1 13.72 -16.89 -33.43
C MET A 1 12.49 -17.53 -34.07
N PRO A 2 11.54 -18.10 -33.32
CA PRO A 2 10.18 -18.30 -33.80
C PRO A 2 9.31 -17.08 -33.45
N ARG A 3 8.87 -16.30 -34.44
CA ARG A 3 7.75 -15.36 -34.26
C ARG A 3 6.46 -16.18 -34.21
N ILE A 4 5.92 -16.40 -33.02
CA ILE A 4 4.57 -16.96 -32.87
C ILE A 4 3.58 -15.84 -33.16
N TYR A 5 2.92 -15.92 -34.33
CA TYR A 5 1.86 -15.00 -34.70
C TYR A 5 0.59 -15.33 -33.90
N LEU A 6 0.31 -14.53 -32.86
CA LEU A 6 -0.96 -14.57 -32.14
C LEU A 6 -2.10 -14.06 -33.04
N HIS A 7 -3.28 -14.66 -32.88
CA HIS A 7 -4.46 -14.43 -33.72
C HIS A 7 -4.90 -12.94 -33.72
N PRO A 8 -5.51 -12.41 -34.81
CA PRO A 8 -5.82 -10.97 -34.95
C PRO A 8 -6.80 -10.37 -33.93
N THR A 9 -7.38 -11.19 -33.04
CA THR A 9 -8.40 -10.81 -32.06
C THR A 9 -7.86 -10.60 -30.63
N ALA A 10 -6.57 -10.82 -30.38
CA ALA A 10 -5.97 -10.53 -29.08
C ALA A 10 -5.88 -9.01 -28.84
N SER A 11 -6.58 -8.51 -27.82
CA SER A 11 -6.46 -7.10 -27.39
C SER A 11 -4.99 -6.73 -27.15
N LYS A 12 -4.59 -5.53 -27.59
CA LYS A 12 -3.21 -5.03 -27.42
C LYS A 12 -2.69 -5.19 -25.98
N ALA A 13 -3.57 -4.98 -24.99
CA ALA A 13 -3.26 -5.16 -23.58
C ALA A 13 -2.89 -6.61 -23.21
N LEU A 14 -3.61 -7.61 -23.73
CA LEU A 14 -3.29 -9.03 -23.51
C LEU A 14 -1.95 -9.40 -24.13
N VAL A 15 -1.64 -8.88 -25.31
CA VAL A 15 -0.33 -9.07 -25.95
C VAL A 15 0.79 -8.44 -25.11
N THR A 16 0.60 -7.21 -24.61
CA THR A 16 1.55 -6.55 -23.71
C THR A 16 1.80 -7.35 -22.43
N VAL A 17 0.75 -7.83 -21.76
CA VAL A 17 0.86 -8.64 -20.53
C VAL A 17 1.56 -9.98 -20.83
N TYR A 18 1.22 -10.65 -21.93
CA TYR A 18 1.85 -11.92 -22.33
C TYR A 18 3.35 -11.75 -22.60
N GLN A 19 3.75 -10.71 -23.34
CA GLN A 19 5.16 -10.44 -23.61
C GLN A 19 5.93 -10.05 -22.32
N ALA A 20 5.30 -9.27 -21.44
CA ALA A 20 5.87 -8.95 -20.13
C ALA A 20 6.06 -10.20 -19.25
N LEU A 21 5.11 -11.14 -19.26
CA LEU A 21 5.17 -12.42 -18.55
C LEU A 21 6.21 -13.38 -19.15
N PHE A 22 6.42 -13.35 -20.46
CA PHE A 22 7.48 -14.13 -21.10
C PHE A 22 8.87 -13.58 -20.73
N ALA A 23 9.06 -12.25 -20.77
CA ALA A 23 10.31 -11.61 -20.36
C ALA A 23 10.59 -11.78 -18.84
N ALA A 24 9.61 -11.37 -18.01
CA ALA A 24 9.03 -12.18 -16.93
C ALA A 24 9.83 -13.40 -16.46
N VAL A 25 9.41 -14.56 -16.97
CA VAL A 25 9.96 -15.89 -16.68
C VAL A 25 11.36 -16.07 -17.29
N GLY A 26 11.62 -15.48 -18.45
CA GLY A 26 12.90 -15.56 -19.17
C GLY A 26 14.09 -15.16 -18.30
N ARG A 27 13.98 -14.03 -17.59
CA ARG A 27 15.05 -13.45 -16.76
C ARG A 27 15.20 -14.03 -15.35
N LEU A 28 14.33 -14.97 -14.93
CA LEU A 28 14.46 -15.63 -13.62
C LEU A 28 15.72 -16.48 -13.57
N ASP A 29 16.40 -16.47 -12.41
CA ASP A 29 17.35 -17.53 -12.06
C ASP A 29 16.58 -18.85 -11.93
N LYS A 30 17.02 -19.88 -12.64
CA LYS A 30 16.38 -21.20 -12.71
C LYS A 30 17.22 -22.29 -12.04
N SER A 31 18.35 -21.92 -11.42
CA SER A 31 19.19 -22.90 -10.76
C SER A 31 18.51 -23.48 -9.52
N LEU A 32 18.56 -24.81 -9.42
CA LEU A 32 18.14 -25.56 -8.25
C LEU A 32 19.33 -25.99 -7.36
N ASN A 33 20.56 -25.61 -7.74
CA ASN A 33 21.79 -26.05 -7.07
C ASN A 33 22.16 -25.14 -5.89
N PRO A 34 22.12 -25.61 -4.63
CA PRO A 34 22.46 -24.79 -3.47
C PRO A 34 23.90 -24.26 -3.48
N LYS A 35 24.81 -24.94 -4.19
CA LYS A 35 26.21 -24.51 -4.32
C LYS A 35 26.32 -23.11 -4.93
N ASP A 36 25.40 -22.72 -5.83
CA ASP A 36 25.44 -21.42 -6.48
C ASP A 36 25.17 -20.29 -5.48
N THR A 37 24.23 -20.49 -4.55
CA THR A 37 23.96 -19.57 -3.44
C THR A 37 25.13 -19.53 -2.46
N ILE A 38 25.69 -20.69 -2.09
CA ILE A 38 26.84 -20.78 -1.19
C ILE A 38 28.05 -20.04 -1.80
N SER A 39 28.34 -20.23 -3.09
CA SER A 39 29.41 -19.52 -3.79
C SER A 39 29.10 -18.05 -4.09
N ARG A 40 27.84 -17.59 -4.02
CA ARG A 40 27.50 -16.16 -3.97
C ARG A 40 27.83 -15.60 -2.59
N LEU A 41 27.40 -16.26 -1.52
CA LEU A 41 27.64 -15.86 -0.13
C LEU A 41 29.14 -15.82 0.23
N GLN A 42 29.91 -16.83 -0.18
CA GLN A 42 31.37 -16.88 0.01
C GLN A 42 32.13 -15.74 -0.69
N ARG A 43 31.54 -15.13 -1.73
CA ARG A 43 32.11 -13.99 -2.46
C ARG A 43 31.49 -12.65 -2.05
N HIS A 44 30.51 -12.66 -1.15
CA HIS A 44 29.86 -11.43 -0.67
C HIS A 44 30.84 -10.63 0.18
N LYS A 45 30.96 -9.33 -0.11
CA LYS A 45 31.69 -8.39 0.73
C LYS A 45 30.72 -7.80 1.73
N PHE A 46 30.73 -8.34 2.95
CA PHE A 46 29.85 -7.89 4.02
C PHE A 46 30.04 -6.39 4.33
N THR A 47 28.92 -5.73 4.58
CA THR A 47 28.79 -4.31 4.89
C THR A 47 28.02 -4.13 6.19
N TRP A 48 28.05 -2.93 6.77
CA TRP A 48 27.20 -2.63 7.94
C TRP A 48 25.70 -2.82 7.69
N SER A 49 25.23 -2.67 6.44
CA SER A 49 23.82 -2.91 6.10
C SER A 49 23.42 -4.39 6.20
N ASP A 50 24.37 -5.33 6.11
CA ASP A 50 24.10 -6.77 6.27
C ASP A 50 23.83 -7.17 7.74
N SER A 51 24.14 -6.28 8.70
CA SER A 51 23.78 -6.49 10.13
C SER A 51 22.27 -6.66 10.34
N ILE A 52 21.44 -6.18 9.41
CA ILE A 52 19.99 -6.33 9.45
C ILE A 52 19.55 -7.80 9.45
N TYR A 53 20.34 -8.72 8.88
CA TYR A 53 20.04 -10.16 8.95
C TYR A 53 20.19 -10.71 10.37
N LEU A 54 21.09 -10.14 11.19
CA LEU A 54 21.19 -10.47 12.62
C LEU A 54 19.95 -10.01 13.38
N CYS A 55 19.40 -8.84 13.05
CA CYS A 55 18.15 -8.35 13.61
C CYS A 55 16.96 -9.27 13.27
N HIS A 56 16.88 -9.76 12.03
CA HIS A 56 15.85 -10.74 11.64
C HIS A 56 16.02 -12.10 12.33
N LEU A 57 17.26 -12.57 12.51
CA LEU A 57 17.54 -13.80 13.26
C LEU A 57 17.17 -13.65 14.74
N ALA A 58 17.48 -12.51 15.36
CA ALA A 58 17.08 -12.19 16.73
C ALA A 58 15.54 -12.12 16.88
N ALA A 59 14.86 -11.45 15.94
CA ALA A 59 13.40 -11.41 15.91
C ALA A 59 12.79 -12.82 15.75
N ALA A 60 13.31 -13.64 14.83
CA ALA A 60 12.85 -15.01 14.65
C ALA A 60 13.11 -15.88 15.90
N ALA A 61 14.25 -15.69 16.57
CA ALA A 61 14.59 -16.37 17.82
C ALA A 61 13.72 -15.94 19.01
N PHE A 62 13.11 -14.74 18.97
CA PHE A 62 12.12 -14.29 19.94
C PHE A 62 10.71 -14.83 19.62
N TRP A 63 10.24 -14.69 18.37
CA TRP A 63 8.87 -15.04 17.99
C TRP A 63 8.64 -16.55 17.80
N LEU A 64 9.61 -17.34 17.31
CA LEU A 64 9.37 -18.78 17.08
C LEU A 64 9.16 -19.60 18.38
N PRO A 65 9.88 -19.36 19.49
CA PRO A 65 9.58 -20.03 20.75
C PRO A 65 8.18 -19.69 21.28
N LEU A 66 7.80 -18.41 21.19
CA LEU A 66 6.54 -17.87 21.72
C LEU A 66 5.28 -18.36 20.98
N MET A 67 5.40 -18.71 19.71
CA MET A 67 4.30 -19.28 18.90
C MET A 67 3.80 -20.61 19.47
N GLU A 68 2.60 -20.69 20.05
CA GLU A 68 2.12 -21.96 20.64
C GLU A 68 1.64 -22.97 19.59
N VAL A 69 0.96 -22.49 18.55
CA VAL A 69 0.41 -23.31 17.46
C VAL A 69 1.12 -22.95 16.14
N PRO A 70 1.63 -23.92 15.37
CA PRO A 70 1.85 -25.31 15.75
C PRO A 70 2.90 -25.44 16.88
N GLY A 71 2.77 -26.48 17.70
CA GLY A 71 3.73 -26.76 18.78
C GLY A 71 5.10 -27.25 18.29
N TYR A 72 6.02 -27.47 19.22
CA TYR A 72 7.23 -28.25 18.95
C TYR A 72 6.89 -29.75 18.83
N PRO A 73 7.56 -30.51 17.94
CA PRO A 73 8.63 -30.09 17.03
C PRO A 73 8.12 -29.43 15.74
N THR A 74 6.83 -29.50 15.42
CA THR A 74 6.24 -29.10 14.13
C THR A 74 6.61 -27.68 13.68
N LYS A 75 6.64 -26.69 14.57
CA LYS A 75 7.06 -25.32 14.21
C LYS A 75 8.50 -25.19 13.68
N LEU A 76 9.38 -26.16 13.94
CA LEU A 76 10.73 -26.20 13.38
C LEU A 76 10.73 -26.34 11.85
N LEU A 77 9.63 -26.81 11.25
CA LEU A 77 9.48 -26.79 9.80
C LEU A 77 9.53 -25.37 9.22
N ILE A 78 9.14 -24.34 9.97
CA ILE A 78 9.18 -22.94 9.52
C ILE A 78 10.62 -22.51 9.20
N PRO A 79 11.59 -22.49 10.15
CA PRO A 79 12.97 -22.13 9.84
C PRO A 79 13.65 -23.13 8.88
N ILE A 80 13.33 -24.44 8.93
CA ILE A 80 13.92 -25.43 8.02
C ILE A 80 13.52 -25.15 6.56
N LEU A 81 12.22 -25.01 6.28
CA LEU A 81 11.73 -24.72 4.93
C LEU A 81 12.18 -23.34 4.46
N PHE A 82 12.24 -22.36 5.36
CA PHE A 82 12.78 -21.03 5.05
C PHE A 82 14.26 -21.09 4.66
N THR A 83 15.10 -21.81 5.40
CA THR A 83 16.51 -22.02 5.06
C THR A 83 16.68 -22.75 3.72
N ILE A 84 15.86 -23.77 3.42
CA ILE A 84 15.86 -24.43 2.11
C ILE A 84 15.52 -23.43 0.99
N ALA A 85 14.49 -22.59 1.18
CA ALA A 85 14.09 -21.57 0.22
C ALA A 85 15.15 -20.46 0.02
N LEU A 86 15.94 -20.14 1.06
CA LEU A 86 17.09 -19.23 0.96
C LEU A 86 18.31 -19.88 0.28
N LEU A 87 18.49 -21.20 0.39
CA LEU A 87 19.60 -21.93 -0.24
C LEU A 87 19.39 -22.18 -1.74
N VAL A 88 18.17 -22.44 -2.19
CA VAL A 88 17.86 -22.74 -3.60
C VAL A 88 17.77 -21.43 -4.42
N PRO A 89 18.59 -21.21 -5.47
CA PRO A 89 18.62 -19.94 -6.23
C PRO A 89 17.28 -19.52 -6.83
N LEU A 90 16.50 -20.49 -7.35
CA LEU A 90 15.16 -20.27 -7.90
C LEU A 90 14.22 -19.56 -6.90
N THR A 91 14.27 -19.91 -5.62
CA THR A 91 13.42 -19.32 -4.57
C THR A 91 14.09 -18.15 -3.87
N SER A 92 15.41 -18.19 -3.66
CA SER A 92 16.13 -17.19 -2.86
C SER A 92 16.11 -15.79 -3.48
N GLN A 93 16.00 -15.70 -4.82
CA GLN A 93 15.80 -14.43 -5.54
C GLN A 93 14.52 -13.67 -5.13
N PHE A 94 13.53 -14.36 -4.56
CA PHE A 94 12.31 -13.77 -4.01
C PHE A 94 12.33 -13.75 -2.48
N PHE A 95 12.81 -14.83 -1.85
CA PHE A 95 12.78 -14.98 -0.39
C PHE A 95 13.72 -13.99 0.32
N ILE A 96 14.93 -13.74 -0.21
CA ILE A 96 15.87 -12.78 0.41
C ILE A 96 15.29 -11.36 0.47
N PRO A 97 14.78 -10.76 -0.63
CA PRO A 97 14.11 -9.46 -0.57
C PRO A 97 12.85 -9.42 0.32
N ALA A 98 12.15 -10.55 0.46
CA ALA A 98 10.92 -10.66 1.23
C ALA A 98 11.12 -11.03 2.71
N ILE A 99 12.35 -11.20 3.21
CA ILE A 99 12.64 -11.47 4.63
C ILE A 99 11.85 -10.54 5.58
N PRO A 100 11.74 -9.21 5.35
CA PRO A 100 10.95 -8.32 6.21
C PRO A 100 9.45 -8.65 6.22
N VAL A 101 8.89 -9.14 5.10
CA VAL A 101 7.49 -9.58 5.01
C VAL A 101 7.27 -10.86 5.83
N PHE A 102 8.20 -11.82 5.75
CA PHE A 102 8.13 -13.04 6.55
C PHE A 102 8.33 -12.76 8.05
N ALA A 103 9.18 -11.80 8.41
CA ALA A 103 9.33 -11.34 9.79
C ALA A 103 8.05 -10.68 10.33
N TRP A 104 7.38 -9.86 9.52
CA TRP A 104 6.06 -9.31 9.84
C TRP A 104 5.03 -10.43 10.05
N LEU A 105 4.89 -11.37 9.11
CA LEU A 105 3.93 -12.47 9.21
C LEU A 105 4.14 -13.31 10.47
N LEU A 106 5.40 -13.63 10.79
CA LEU A 106 5.77 -14.34 12.00
C LEU A 106 5.38 -13.54 13.26
N MET A 107 5.74 -12.26 13.34
CA MET A 107 5.39 -11.40 14.47
C MET A 107 3.88 -11.22 14.64
N PHE A 108 3.16 -10.88 13.56
CA PHE A 108 1.72 -10.64 13.59
C PHE A 108 0.96 -11.87 14.07
N TYR A 109 1.25 -13.04 13.49
CA TYR A 109 0.63 -14.28 13.93
C TYR A 109 1.03 -14.62 15.38
N THR A 110 2.31 -14.52 15.74
CA THR A 110 2.75 -14.89 17.09
C THR A 110 2.25 -13.93 18.18
N SER A 111 1.92 -12.67 17.86
CA SER A 111 1.53 -11.66 18.84
C SER A 111 0.30 -12.01 19.70
N GLN A 112 -0.52 -12.97 19.26
CA GLN A 112 -1.62 -13.52 20.05
C GLN A 112 -1.15 -14.33 21.28
N PHE A 113 0.07 -14.89 21.24
CA PHE A 113 0.65 -15.72 22.30
C PHE A 113 1.57 -14.95 23.27
N ILE A 114 1.59 -13.61 23.22
CA ILE A 114 2.31 -12.81 24.23
C ILE A 114 1.56 -12.96 25.58
N PRO A 115 2.23 -13.35 26.68
CA PRO A 115 1.62 -13.42 28.00
C PRO A 115 1.09 -12.06 28.45
N ASP A 116 -0.08 -12.04 29.08
CA ASP A 116 -0.77 -10.79 29.46
C ASP A 116 0.03 -9.92 30.42
N GLU A 117 0.84 -10.55 31.29
CA GLU A 117 1.82 -9.90 32.16
C GLU A 117 2.91 -9.10 31.42
N TRP A 118 3.13 -9.34 30.13
CA TRP A 118 4.05 -8.56 29.28
C TRP A 118 3.32 -7.49 28.46
N ARG A 119 1.98 -7.54 28.40
CA ARG A 119 1.19 -6.65 27.54
C ARG A 119 0.94 -5.30 28.23
N PRO A 120 1.01 -4.17 27.50
CA PRO A 120 0.61 -2.87 28.06
C PRO A 120 -0.89 -2.82 28.37
N THR A 121 -1.31 -1.87 29.23
CA THR A 121 -2.73 -1.58 29.45
C THR A 121 -3.40 -1.10 28.16
N ILE A 122 -4.56 -1.69 27.82
CA ILE A 122 -5.34 -1.33 26.64
C ILE A 122 -5.93 0.08 26.80
N SER A 123 -5.69 0.94 25.81
CA SER A 123 -6.25 2.29 25.78
C SER A 123 -7.61 2.33 25.06
N VAL A 124 -8.67 2.47 25.85
CA VAL A 124 -10.04 2.62 25.33
C VAL A 124 -10.41 4.09 25.04
N ALA A 125 -9.73 5.05 25.67
CA ALA A 125 -10.09 6.47 25.62
C ALA A 125 -9.16 7.34 24.76
N LEU A 126 -7.94 6.90 24.43
CA LEU A 126 -6.96 7.75 23.73
C LEU A 126 -7.44 8.18 22.33
N LEU A 127 -7.92 7.25 21.50
CA LEU A 127 -8.34 7.58 20.14
C LEU A 127 -9.64 8.43 20.10
N PRO A 128 -10.72 8.11 20.85
CA PRO A 128 -11.89 8.99 20.97
C PRO A 128 -11.55 10.41 21.46
N ALA A 129 -10.65 10.52 22.44
CA ALA A 129 -10.24 11.81 22.98
C ALA A 129 -9.42 12.62 21.96
N LEU A 130 -8.45 12.00 21.28
CA LEU A 130 -7.67 12.67 20.23
C LEU A 130 -8.55 13.08 19.04
N GLU A 131 -9.49 12.24 18.62
CA GLU A 131 -10.46 12.56 17.56
C GLU A 131 -11.32 13.78 17.94
N SER A 132 -11.88 13.76 19.14
CA SER A 132 -12.69 14.87 19.67
C SER A 132 -11.89 16.17 19.79
N VAL A 133 -10.64 16.12 20.25
CA VAL A 133 -9.78 17.30 20.44
C VAL A 133 -9.26 17.86 19.10
N LEU A 134 -8.89 17.00 18.15
CA LEU A 134 -8.26 17.44 16.89
C LEU A 134 -9.28 17.78 15.79
N PHE A 135 -10.43 17.10 15.76
CA PHE A 135 -11.43 17.26 14.70
C PHE A 135 -12.76 17.85 15.20
N GLY A 136 -12.94 18.02 16.51
CA GLY A 136 -14.12 18.65 17.11
C GLY A 136 -15.38 17.79 17.12
N ALA A 137 -15.29 16.53 16.70
CA ALA A 137 -16.39 15.56 16.67
C ALA A 137 -15.84 14.11 16.66
N ASN A 138 -16.64 13.15 17.13
CA ASN A 138 -16.44 11.73 16.83
C ASN A 138 -16.97 11.46 15.41
N ILE A 139 -16.10 11.69 14.41
CA ILE A 139 -16.40 11.53 12.98
C ILE A 139 -16.78 10.08 12.68
N SER A 140 -16.13 9.15 13.38
CA SER A 140 -16.33 7.72 13.26
C SER A 140 -17.74 7.32 13.69
N ASP A 141 -18.20 7.76 14.86
CA ASP A 141 -19.59 7.61 15.32
C ASP A 141 -20.59 8.16 14.29
N ILE A 142 -20.39 9.40 13.80
CA ILE A 142 -21.26 10.00 12.76
C ILE A 142 -21.35 9.10 11.52
N LEU A 143 -20.23 8.59 11.02
CA LEU A 143 -20.20 7.71 9.84
C LEU A 143 -20.93 6.39 10.07
N THR A 144 -20.86 5.82 11.28
CA THR A 144 -21.50 4.54 11.60
C THR A 144 -23.02 4.61 11.78
N ARG A 145 -23.59 5.81 11.94
CA ARG A 145 -25.05 6.04 12.05
C ARG A 145 -25.78 5.99 10.70
N PHE A 146 -25.09 6.29 9.60
CA PHE A 146 -25.69 6.39 8.25
C PHE A 146 -25.34 5.19 7.37
N THR A 147 -25.87 4.02 7.71
CA THR A 147 -25.58 2.76 7.02
C THR A 147 -26.62 2.40 5.96
N HIS A 148 -26.19 1.73 4.88
CA HIS A 148 -27.04 1.27 3.80
C HIS A 148 -26.42 0.05 3.09
N PRO A 149 -27.19 -0.98 2.66
CA PRO A 149 -26.63 -2.20 2.06
C PRO A 149 -25.71 -1.97 0.84
N ILE A 150 -25.99 -0.95 0.02
CA ILE A 150 -25.10 -0.58 -1.10
C ILE A 150 -23.77 -0.03 -0.59
N LEU A 151 -23.79 0.81 0.45
CA LEU A 151 -22.58 1.35 1.07
C LEU A 151 -21.80 0.24 1.80
N ASP A 152 -22.48 -0.74 2.38
CA ASP A 152 -21.86 -1.94 2.94
C ASP A 152 -21.05 -2.68 1.88
N ILE A 153 -21.62 -2.95 0.70
CA ILE A 153 -20.89 -3.60 -0.41
C ILE A 153 -19.71 -2.73 -0.88
N VAL A 154 -19.89 -1.41 -1.02
CA VAL A 154 -18.83 -0.48 -1.46
C VAL A 154 -17.68 -0.38 -0.45
N ALA A 155 -17.95 -0.46 0.85
CA ALA A 155 -16.93 -0.52 1.90
C ALA A 155 -16.27 -1.90 1.99
N TRP A 156 -17.05 -2.96 1.80
CA TRP A 156 -16.61 -4.35 1.89
C TRP A 156 -15.63 -4.75 0.79
N LEU A 157 -15.79 -4.28 -0.45
CA LEU A 157 -14.84 -4.62 -1.52
C LEU A 157 -13.38 -4.23 -1.18
N PRO A 158 -13.05 -2.96 -0.82
CA PRO A 158 -11.70 -2.62 -0.37
C PRO A 158 -11.35 -3.29 0.97
N TYR A 159 -12.18 -3.08 2.01
CA TYR A 159 -11.82 -3.45 3.38
C TYR A 159 -11.93 -4.96 3.66
N GLY A 160 -12.95 -5.64 3.16
CA GLY A 160 -13.17 -7.07 3.40
C GLY A 160 -12.47 -8.02 2.44
N ILE A 161 -11.99 -7.54 1.28
CA ILE A 161 -11.39 -8.40 0.22
C ILE A 161 -10.06 -7.85 -0.30
N LEU A 162 -10.07 -6.65 -0.92
CA LEU A 162 -8.95 -6.24 -1.77
C LEU A 162 -7.66 -6.01 -0.98
N HIS A 163 -7.70 -5.48 0.24
CA HIS A 163 -6.48 -5.20 1.00
C HIS A 163 -5.61 -6.45 1.28
N PHE A 164 -6.23 -7.64 1.35
CA PHE A 164 -5.49 -8.91 1.48
C PHE A 164 -4.72 -9.30 0.20
N VAL A 165 -5.18 -8.84 -0.96
CA VAL A 165 -4.71 -9.28 -2.29
C VAL A 165 -3.85 -8.20 -2.96
N MET A 166 -4.13 -6.92 -2.70
CA MET A 166 -3.48 -5.78 -3.33
C MET A 166 -1.95 -5.75 -3.17
N PRO A 167 -1.34 -6.08 -2.03
CA PRO A 167 0.12 -6.11 -1.91
C PRO A 167 0.80 -7.13 -2.84
N PHE A 168 0.11 -8.24 -3.13
CA PHE A 168 0.55 -9.26 -4.09
C PHE A 168 0.31 -8.83 -5.54
N VAL A 169 -0.79 -8.11 -5.81
CA VAL A 169 -1.04 -7.48 -7.12
C VAL A 169 0.04 -6.44 -7.43
N VAL A 170 0.42 -5.60 -6.46
CA VAL A 170 1.53 -4.65 -6.60
C VAL A 170 2.82 -5.40 -6.91
N ALA A 171 3.18 -6.42 -6.12
CA ALA A 171 4.38 -7.22 -6.35
C ALA A 171 4.41 -7.88 -7.74
N ALA A 172 3.30 -8.49 -8.18
CA ALA A 172 3.19 -9.12 -9.49
C ALA A 172 3.27 -8.11 -10.64
N PHE A 173 2.60 -6.96 -10.51
CA PHE A 173 2.60 -5.91 -11.54
C PHE A 173 3.97 -5.24 -11.66
N VAL A 174 4.63 -4.96 -10.54
CA VAL A 174 6.02 -4.48 -10.47
C VAL A 174 6.97 -5.50 -11.09
N TRP A 175 6.82 -6.79 -10.77
CA TRP A 175 7.60 -7.86 -11.39
C TRP A 175 7.41 -7.91 -12.91
N LEU A 176 6.20 -7.73 -13.43
CA LEU A 176 5.98 -7.73 -14.89
C LEU A 176 6.62 -6.50 -15.58
N PHE A 177 6.45 -5.31 -15.01
CA PHE A 177 6.66 -4.04 -15.74
C PHE A 177 7.82 -3.16 -15.23
N ARG A 178 8.53 -3.55 -14.17
CA ARG A 178 9.65 -2.79 -13.60
C ARG A 178 10.90 -3.66 -13.35
N PRO A 179 12.08 -3.04 -13.22
CA PRO A 179 13.31 -3.73 -12.80
C PRO A 179 13.15 -4.45 -11.45
N LYS A 180 13.92 -5.53 -11.24
CA LYS A 180 13.84 -6.36 -10.01
C LYS A 180 14.14 -5.55 -8.74
N GLU A 181 14.95 -4.51 -8.88
CA GLU A 181 15.32 -3.55 -7.84
C GLU A 181 14.08 -2.84 -7.26
N VAL A 182 13.08 -2.55 -8.09
CA VAL A 182 11.79 -1.96 -7.68
C VAL A 182 10.94 -2.99 -6.92
N LEU A 183 10.96 -4.27 -7.33
CA LEU A 183 10.31 -5.35 -6.58
C LEU A 183 10.98 -5.56 -5.20
N HIS A 184 12.32 -5.50 -5.15
CA HIS A 184 13.07 -5.60 -3.89
C HIS A 184 12.84 -4.37 -2.99
N LEU A 185 12.62 -3.19 -3.58
CA LEU A 185 12.17 -2.02 -2.84
C LEU A 185 10.77 -2.26 -2.25
N TRP A 186 9.79 -2.68 -3.07
CA TRP A 186 8.43 -2.98 -2.59
C TRP A 186 8.43 -3.96 -1.41
N ALA A 187 9.12 -5.10 -1.54
CA ALA A 187 9.15 -6.14 -0.51
C ALA A 187 9.75 -5.65 0.83
N ARG A 188 10.84 -4.89 0.78
CA ARG A 188 11.45 -4.29 1.98
C ARG A 188 10.55 -3.23 2.60
N LEU A 189 10.08 -2.30 1.76
CA LEU A 189 9.29 -1.13 2.16
C LEU A 189 7.95 -1.55 2.78
N PHE A 190 7.23 -2.49 2.15
CA PHE A 190 6.00 -3.09 2.70
C PHE A 190 6.30 -3.87 3.99
N GLY A 191 7.30 -4.76 3.98
CA GLY A 191 7.58 -5.62 5.13
C GLY A 191 8.01 -4.84 6.38
N TYR A 192 8.91 -3.85 6.26
CA TYR A 192 9.28 -3.02 7.41
C TYR A 192 8.17 -2.08 7.87
N PHE A 193 7.38 -1.51 6.94
CA PHE A 193 6.19 -0.73 7.29
C PHE A 193 5.21 -1.56 8.15
N MET A 194 4.89 -2.78 7.69
CA MET A 194 4.00 -3.69 8.42
C MET A 194 4.59 -4.15 9.76
N CYS A 195 5.90 -4.44 9.81
CA CYS A 195 6.60 -4.70 11.07
C CYS A 195 6.45 -3.54 12.05
N THR A 196 6.75 -2.31 11.64
CA THR A 196 6.67 -1.14 12.54
C THR A 196 5.24 -0.87 12.98
N GLY A 197 4.24 -0.98 12.09
CA GLY A 197 2.84 -0.79 12.47
C GLY A 197 2.34 -1.82 13.49
N VAL A 198 2.59 -3.12 13.26
CA VAL A 198 2.23 -4.17 14.23
C VAL A 198 3.00 -4.02 15.55
N PHE A 199 4.27 -3.64 15.50
CA PHE A 199 5.06 -3.40 16.70
C PHE A 199 4.51 -2.22 17.53
N ILE A 200 4.06 -1.14 16.87
CA ILE A 200 3.35 -0.04 17.55
C ILE A 200 2.02 -0.53 18.15
N GLN A 201 1.24 -1.34 17.43
CA GLN A 201 -0.04 -1.89 17.95
C GLN A 201 0.16 -2.77 19.19
N ILE A 202 1.29 -3.49 19.29
CA ILE A 202 1.64 -4.30 20.47
C ILE A 202 2.05 -3.41 21.66
N LEU A 203 2.79 -2.31 21.41
CA LEU A 203 3.27 -1.40 22.47
C LEU A 203 2.25 -0.33 22.89
N LEU A 204 1.31 0.01 22.01
CA LEU A 204 0.25 0.99 22.21
C LEU A 204 -1.11 0.38 21.81
N PRO A 205 -1.58 -0.65 22.54
CA PRO A 205 -2.87 -1.28 22.28
C PRO A 205 -3.98 -0.24 22.45
N CYS A 206 -4.74 -0.01 21.38
CA CYS A 206 -5.84 0.95 21.33
C CYS A 206 -7.12 0.26 20.83
N ALA A 207 -8.23 0.51 21.51
CA ALA A 207 -9.53 0.04 21.06
C ALA A 207 -10.01 0.81 19.82
N ALA A 208 -10.75 0.12 18.95
CA ALA A 208 -11.38 0.66 17.74
C ALA A 208 -12.84 1.10 18.01
N PRO A 209 -13.52 1.83 17.09
CA PRO A 209 -14.88 2.33 17.32
C PRO A 209 -15.92 1.26 17.68
N TRP A 210 -15.79 0.03 17.15
CA TRP A 210 -16.69 -1.08 17.52
C TRP A 210 -16.70 -1.36 19.03
N TYR A 211 -15.59 -1.10 19.74
CA TYR A 211 -15.51 -1.31 21.17
C TYR A 211 -16.28 -0.21 21.91
N GLU A 212 -16.08 1.06 21.53
CA GLU A 212 -16.82 2.20 22.10
C GLU A 212 -18.33 2.03 21.92
N VAL A 213 -18.78 1.54 20.76
CA VAL A 213 -20.20 1.28 20.46
C VAL A 213 -20.81 0.18 21.35
N ILE A 214 -20.05 -0.84 21.75
CA ILE A 214 -20.57 -2.01 22.51
C ILE A 214 -20.37 -1.83 24.03
N HIS A 215 -19.24 -1.26 24.43
CA HIS A 215 -18.77 -1.21 25.82
C HIS A 215 -18.57 0.22 26.35
N GLY A 216 -18.69 1.24 25.51
CA GLY A 216 -18.30 2.61 25.85
C GLY A 216 -16.82 2.69 26.21
N LEU A 217 -16.52 3.42 27.28
CA LEU A 217 -15.15 3.60 27.79
C LEU A 217 -14.82 2.68 28.98
N THR A 218 -15.53 1.56 29.17
CA THR A 218 -15.18 0.61 30.24
C THR A 218 -13.80 -0.01 29.98
N PRO A 219 -12.94 -0.17 31.00
CA PRO A 219 -11.61 -0.76 30.83
C PRO A 219 -11.66 -2.13 30.15
N ALA A 220 -10.86 -2.29 29.09
CA ALA A 220 -10.69 -3.55 28.38
C ALA A 220 -9.66 -4.46 29.06
N ASN A 221 -9.71 -5.75 28.76
CA ASN A 221 -8.74 -6.76 29.18
C ASN A 221 -8.45 -7.74 28.02
N TYR A 222 -7.46 -8.61 28.18
CA TYR A 222 -7.00 -9.51 27.12
C TYR A 222 -7.80 -10.82 26.99
N ASP A 223 -8.72 -11.12 27.92
CA ASP A 223 -9.71 -12.19 27.76
C ASP A 223 -10.84 -11.83 26.77
N MET A 224 -10.92 -10.56 26.33
CA MET A 224 -11.97 -10.08 25.43
C MET A 224 -11.73 -10.48 23.97
N HIS A 225 -12.74 -11.08 23.34
CA HIS A 225 -12.76 -11.34 21.90
C HIS A 225 -12.95 -10.06 21.06
N GLY A 226 -12.46 -10.10 19.82
CA GLY A 226 -12.70 -9.05 18.84
C GLY A 226 -14.12 -9.07 18.24
N SER A 227 -14.49 -7.96 17.60
CA SER A 227 -15.79 -7.80 16.94
C SER A 227 -15.63 -7.56 15.44
N PRO A 228 -16.50 -8.16 14.59
CA PRO A 228 -16.58 -7.81 13.16
C PRO A 228 -17.13 -6.40 12.90
N GLY A 229 -17.55 -5.65 13.93
CA GLY A 229 -18.05 -4.28 13.76
C GLY A 229 -19.14 -4.18 12.68
N GLY A 230 -18.94 -3.29 11.71
CA GLY A 230 -19.83 -3.11 10.57
C GLY A 230 -19.86 -4.28 9.59
N LEU A 231 -18.82 -5.13 9.53
CA LEU A 231 -18.80 -6.31 8.65
C LEU A 231 -19.83 -7.37 9.04
N LEU A 232 -20.39 -7.32 10.25
CA LEU A 232 -21.53 -8.17 10.62
C LEU A 232 -22.74 -7.95 9.70
N ARG A 233 -22.86 -6.78 9.05
CA ARG A 233 -23.90 -6.52 8.03
C ARG A 233 -23.65 -7.31 6.75
N ILE A 234 -22.39 -7.57 6.39
CA ILE A 234 -22.01 -8.40 5.23
C ILE A 234 -22.27 -9.88 5.50
N ASP A 235 -21.90 -10.38 6.68
CA ASP A 235 -22.24 -11.74 7.11
C ASP A 235 -23.76 -11.97 7.02
N ARG A 236 -24.57 -11.03 7.53
CA ARG A 236 -26.04 -11.07 7.42
C ARG A 236 -26.54 -10.99 5.96
N LEU A 237 -25.93 -10.15 5.12
CA LEU A 237 -26.33 -9.96 3.72
C LEU A 237 -26.15 -11.23 2.88
N PHE A 238 -25.11 -12.02 3.15
CA PHE A 238 -24.82 -13.26 2.44
C PHE A 238 -25.20 -14.54 3.20
N GLY A 239 -25.78 -14.43 4.40
CA GLY A 239 -26.16 -15.58 5.24
C GLY A 239 -24.97 -16.36 5.81
N GLY A 240 -23.82 -15.72 5.96
CA GLY A 240 -22.58 -16.30 6.49
C GLY A 240 -22.23 -15.83 7.91
N ASN A 241 -21.08 -16.29 8.40
CA ASN A 241 -20.50 -15.92 9.70
C ASN A 241 -18.96 -15.76 9.62
N GLY A 242 -18.42 -15.56 8.41
CA GLY A 242 -17.00 -15.60 8.13
C GLY A 242 -16.25 -14.44 8.77
N TYR A 243 -16.82 -13.23 8.76
CA TYR A 243 -16.22 -12.08 9.44
C TYR A 243 -16.36 -12.18 10.95
N ASN A 244 -17.48 -12.67 11.46
CA ASN A 244 -17.65 -12.93 12.89
C ASN A 244 -16.56 -13.88 13.42
N ILE A 245 -16.36 -15.03 12.77
CA ILE A 245 -15.30 -15.99 13.16
C ILE A 245 -13.91 -15.35 13.05
N THR A 246 -13.62 -14.65 11.95
CA THR A 246 -12.28 -14.09 11.69
C THR A 246 -11.92 -12.98 12.67
N PHE A 247 -12.83 -12.05 12.95
CA PHE A 247 -12.56 -10.90 13.83
C PHE A 247 -12.60 -11.25 15.32
N SER A 248 -13.41 -12.22 15.75
CA SER A 248 -13.37 -12.70 17.15
C SER A 248 -12.10 -13.47 17.51
N ASN A 249 -11.34 -13.92 16.50
CA ASN A 249 -10.06 -14.63 16.66
C ASN A 249 -8.89 -13.86 16.00
N ALA A 250 -9.00 -12.54 15.87
CA ALA A 250 -7.93 -11.71 15.29
C ALA A 250 -6.69 -11.70 16.21
N PRO A 251 -5.46 -11.90 15.70
CA PRO A 251 -4.25 -11.95 16.55
C PRO A 251 -3.96 -10.66 17.35
N VAL A 252 -4.44 -9.51 16.86
CA VAL A 252 -4.27 -8.19 17.48
C VAL A 252 -5.63 -7.51 17.57
N ILE A 253 -6.38 -7.78 18.64
CA ILE A 253 -7.75 -7.29 18.83
C ILE A 253 -7.77 -5.77 19.06
N PHE A 254 -6.90 -5.27 19.93
CA PHE A 254 -6.77 -3.86 20.28
C PHE A 254 -5.67 -3.17 19.44
N GLY A 255 -5.65 -3.45 18.14
CA GLY A 255 -4.64 -2.96 17.19
C GLY A 255 -5.06 -1.73 16.39
N ALA A 256 -5.90 -0.84 16.92
CA ALA A 256 -6.46 0.27 16.13
C ALA A 256 -5.37 1.23 15.62
N PHE A 257 -4.44 1.65 16.47
CA PHE A 257 -3.41 2.63 16.13
C PHE A 257 -2.03 1.99 15.84
N PRO A 258 -1.36 2.35 14.73
CA PRO A 258 -1.89 3.08 13.57
C PRO A 258 -2.75 2.16 12.68
N SER A 259 -3.60 2.75 11.84
CA SER A 259 -4.39 1.96 10.89
C SER A 259 -3.51 1.42 9.77
N LEU A 260 -3.19 0.13 9.85
CA LEU A 260 -2.48 -0.58 8.78
C LEU A 260 -3.29 -0.64 7.48
N HIS A 261 -4.62 -0.70 7.55
CA HIS A 261 -5.49 -0.67 6.37
C HIS A 261 -5.34 0.63 5.57
N ALA A 262 -5.44 1.78 6.25
CA ALA A 262 -5.21 3.09 5.64
C ALA A 262 -3.76 3.24 5.16
N GLY A 263 -2.79 2.88 6.00
CA GLY A 263 -1.38 2.98 5.67
C GLY A 263 -0.98 2.12 4.47
N CYS A 264 -1.43 0.86 4.37
CA CYS A 264 -1.24 0.02 3.18
C CYS A 264 -1.80 0.69 1.92
N ALA A 265 -3.04 1.17 1.94
CA ALA A 265 -3.63 1.83 0.78
C ALA A 265 -2.89 3.13 0.39
N THR A 266 -2.37 3.87 1.38
CA THR A 266 -1.48 5.04 1.14
C THR A 266 -0.17 4.61 0.49
N LEU A 267 0.44 3.54 0.99
CA LEU A 267 1.72 3.01 0.53
C LEU A 267 1.62 2.51 -0.91
N GLU A 268 0.56 1.77 -1.22
CA GLU A 268 0.18 1.35 -2.56
C GLU A 268 -0.06 2.57 -3.47
N ALA A 269 -0.79 3.58 -3.00
CA ALA A 269 -1.04 4.80 -3.76
C ALA A 269 0.24 5.58 -4.07
N LEU A 270 1.12 5.79 -3.10
CA LEU A 270 2.44 6.42 -3.29
C LEU A 270 3.29 5.61 -4.28
N PHE A 271 3.39 4.30 -4.07
CA PHE A 271 4.22 3.41 -4.88
C PHE A 271 3.73 3.36 -6.34
N PHE A 272 2.43 3.16 -6.56
CA PHE A 272 1.86 3.19 -7.91
C PHE A 272 1.93 4.58 -8.53
N SER A 273 1.73 5.67 -7.79
CA SER A 273 1.85 7.02 -8.34
C SER A 273 3.27 7.33 -8.82
N HIS A 274 4.27 6.81 -8.11
CA HIS A 274 5.69 7.05 -8.41
C HIS A 274 6.21 6.16 -9.55
N PHE A 275 5.94 4.85 -9.51
CA PHE A 275 6.42 3.90 -10.50
C PHE A 275 5.48 3.76 -11.72
N PHE A 276 4.22 4.19 -11.63
CA PHE A 276 3.18 4.06 -12.66
C PHE A 276 2.22 5.28 -12.69
N PRO A 277 2.71 6.51 -12.96
CA PRO A 277 1.95 7.75 -12.81
C PRO A 277 0.64 7.82 -13.61
N GLN A 278 0.48 6.97 -14.63
CA GLN A 278 -0.76 6.85 -15.41
C GLN A 278 -1.97 6.31 -14.62
N ILE A 279 -1.76 5.63 -13.47
CA ILE A 279 -2.86 5.11 -12.62
C ILE A 279 -3.10 5.90 -11.32
N THR A 280 -2.30 6.94 -11.05
CA THR A 280 -2.37 7.81 -9.85
C THR A 280 -3.79 8.14 -9.41
N ARG A 281 -4.63 8.66 -10.32
CA ARG A 281 -6.01 9.09 -9.99
C ARG A 281 -6.91 7.94 -9.50
N TYR A 282 -6.68 6.72 -9.97
CA TYR A 282 -7.50 5.57 -9.61
C TYR A 282 -7.06 4.96 -8.29
N ILE A 283 -5.74 4.87 -8.04
CA ILE A 283 -5.23 4.31 -6.79
C ILE A 283 -5.46 5.24 -5.60
N TRP A 284 -5.40 6.57 -5.78
CA TRP A 284 -5.83 7.53 -4.75
C TRP A 284 -7.34 7.51 -4.53
N GLY A 285 -8.14 7.22 -5.57
CA GLY A 285 -9.57 6.93 -5.42
C GLY A 285 -9.82 5.70 -4.54
N TYR A 286 -9.11 4.60 -4.79
CA TYR A 286 -9.15 3.40 -3.94
C TYR A 286 -8.73 3.70 -2.49
N ALA A 287 -7.64 4.45 -2.27
CA ALA A 287 -7.20 4.82 -0.93
C ALA A 287 -8.23 5.68 -0.18
N ALA A 288 -8.88 6.64 -0.86
CA ALA A 288 -9.95 7.44 -0.27
C ALA A 288 -11.16 6.59 0.13
N VAL A 289 -11.57 5.62 -0.69
CA VAL A 289 -12.65 4.68 -0.35
C VAL A 289 -12.22 3.75 0.80
N MET A 290 -10.96 3.30 0.85
CA MET A 290 -10.44 2.51 1.98
C MET A 290 -10.54 3.26 3.31
N TYR A 291 -10.09 4.52 3.35
CA TYR A 291 -10.14 5.36 4.55
C TYR A 291 -11.58 5.52 5.06
N TRP A 292 -12.52 5.80 4.14
CA TRP A 292 -13.93 5.88 4.48
C TRP A 292 -14.47 4.51 4.96
N ALA A 293 -14.14 3.42 4.28
CA ALA A 293 -14.59 2.07 4.62
C ALA A 293 -14.14 1.63 6.02
N THR A 294 -12.90 1.95 6.42
CA THR A 294 -12.38 1.61 7.76
C THR A 294 -13.16 2.28 8.89
N MET A 295 -13.61 3.52 8.70
CA MET A 295 -14.44 4.24 9.67
C MET A 295 -15.91 3.81 9.60
N TYR A 296 -16.47 3.69 8.39
CA TYR A 296 -17.85 3.27 8.14
C TYR A 296 -18.17 1.84 8.63
N LEU A 297 -17.16 0.97 8.68
CA LEU A 297 -17.25 -0.38 9.25
C LEU A 297 -16.83 -0.44 10.73
N SER A 298 -16.63 0.69 11.41
CA SER A 298 -16.32 0.79 12.84
C SER A 298 -14.97 0.19 13.27
N HIS A 299 -14.00 0.05 12.36
CA HIS A 299 -12.71 -0.58 12.66
C HIS A 299 -11.56 0.40 12.95
N HIS A 300 -11.68 1.66 12.52
CA HIS A 300 -10.70 2.70 12.82
C HIS A 300 -11.37 4.04 13.05
N TYR A 301 -10.69 4.88 13.82
CA TYR A 301 -11.00 6.30 13.95
C TYR A 301 -10.46 7.07 12.71
N LEU A 302 -10.57 8.41 12.69
CA LEU A 302 -9.84 9.23 11.71
C LEU A 302 -8.37 9.42 12.14
N ILE A 303 -8.09 9.49 13.44
CA ILE A 303 -6.74 9.79 13.95
C ILE A 303 -5.72 8.66 13.69
N ASP A 304 -6.12 7.40 13.82
CA ASP A 304 -5.30 6.23 13.48
C ASP A 304 -5.23 5.98 11.97
N VAL A 305 -6.27 6.32 11.19
CA VAL A 305 -6.23 6.41 9.71
C VAL A 305 -5.17 7.41 9.25
N VAL A 306 -5.16 8.62 9.82
CA VAL A 306 -4.11 9.63 9.56
C VAL A 306 -2.74 9.13 10.02
N GLY A 307 -2.64 8.51 11.20
CA GLY A 307 -1.40 7.91 11.71
C GLY A 307 -0.82 6.85 10.77
N GLY A 308 -1.66 5.98 10.22
CA GLY A 308 -1.29 4.97 9.22
C GLY A 308 -0.77 5.59 7.93
N GLY A 309 -1.46 6.61 7.40
CA GLY A 309 -1.02 7.35 6.22
C GLY A 309 0.32 8.07 6.43
N CYS A 310 0.52 8.70 7.59
CA CYS A 310 1.78 9.34 7.96
C CYS A 310 2.94 8.33 8.07
N LEU A 311 2.70 7.16 8.66
CA LEU A 311 3.69 6.08 8.74
C LEU A 311 4.07 5.57 7.34
N ALA A 312 3.08 5.42 6.44
CA ALA A 312 3.31 5.01 5.06
C ALA A 312 4.14 6.04 4.27
N VAL A 313 3.83 7.33 4.41
CA VAL A 313 4.60 8.44 3.82
C VAL A 313 6.05 8.43 4.33
N PHE A 314 6.25 8.27 5.64
CA PHE A 314 7.58 8.19 6.24
C PHE A 314 8.38 7.02 5.67
N PHE A 315 7.82 5.81 5.66
CA PHE A 315 8.50 4.62 5.11
C PHE A 315 8.80 4.76 3.61
N PHE A 316 7.88 5.33 2.83
CA PHE A 316 8.07 5.53 1.40
C PHE A 316 9.31 6.42 1.13
N PHE A 317 9.40 7.58 1.76
CA PHE A 317 10.54 8.49 1.55
C PHE A 317 11.84 8.05 2.23
N LEU A 318 11.76 7.31 3.34
CA LEU A 318 12.93 6.74 4.02
C LEU A 318 13.62 5.66 3.15
N TYR A 319 12.84 4.82 2.45
CA TYR A 319 13.38 3.70 1.67
C TYR A 319 13.55 4.01 0.17
N LEU A 320 12.97 5.08 -0.38
CA LEU A 320 13.12 5.46 -1.80
C LEU A 320 14.56 5.93 -2.11
N PRO A 321 15.37 5.12 -2.83
CA PRO A 321 16.76 5.44 -3.11
C PRO A 321 16.87 6.51 -4.21
N ASP A 322 17.99 7.24 -4.23
CA ASP A 322 18.22 8.35 -5.17
C ASP A 322 18.08 7.93 -6.64
N GLU A 323 18.51 6.73 -6.99
CA GLU A 323 18.37 6.15 -8.34
C GLU A 323 16.92 6.14 -8.84
N PHE A 324 15.92 5.99 -7.96
CA PHE A 324 14.50 6.02 -8.32
C PHE A 324 13.83 7.36 -8.08
N ARG A 325 14.50 8.40 -7.56
CA ARG A 325 13.88 9.73 -7.37
C ARG A 325 13.59 10.44 -8.70
N HIS A 326 14.32 10.12 -9.76
CA HIS A 326 14.10 10.70 -11.09
C HIS A 326 13.01 9.93 -11.89
N PRO A 327 11.99 10.62 -12.47
CA PRO A 327 10.87 9.96 -13.16
C PRO A 327 11.28 9.00 -14.28
N ALA A 328 12.35 9.32 -15.04
CA ALA A 328 12.84 8.46 -16.11
C ALA A 328 13.35 7.09 -15.61
N ALA A 329 14.01 7.07 -14.44
CA ALA A 329 14.51 5.84 -13.83
C ALA A 329 13.39 5.08 -13.09
N ALA A 330 12.49 5.80 -12.40
CA ALA A 330 11.31 5.21 -11.76
C ALA A 330 10.38 4.51 -12.76
N THR A 331 10.18 5.08 -13.95
CA THR A 331 9.25 4.54 -14.95
C THR A 331 9.91 3.61 -15.97
N ALA A 332 11.21 3.33 -15.84
CA ALA A 332 11.96 2.48 -16.75
C ALA A 332 11.39 1.05 -16.84
N PRO A 333 11.36 0.43 -18.03
CA PRO A 333 10.99 -0.97 -18.19
C PRO A 333 12.10 -1.91 -17.64
N PRO A 334 11.82 -3.21 -17.44
CA PRO A 334 12.84 -4.18 -17.03
C PRO A 334 14.04 -4.16 -18.00
N GLY A 335 15.24 -3.99 -17.45
CA GLY A 335 16.49 -3.85 -18.23
C GLY A 335 16.93 -2.41 -18.49
N GLY A 336 16.03 -1.41 -18.37
CA GLY A 336 16.32 0.00 -18.69
C GLY A 336 17.31 0.71 -17.75
N LEU A 337 17.58 0.19 -16.54
CA LEU A 337 18.56 0.82 -15.64
C LEU A 337 20.00 0.79 -16.18
N ARG A 338 20.32 -0.17 -17.07
CA ARG A 338 21.64 -0.26 -17.72
C ARG A 338 21.79 0.63 -18.95
N SER A 339 20.76 1.38 -19.34
CA SER A 339 20.78 2.31 -20.48
C SER A 339 20.68 3.79 -20.06
N SER A 340 21.06 4.13 -18.83
CA SER A 340 21.43 5.51 -18.51
C SER A 340 22.76 5.85 -19.18
N PRO A 341 22.88 6.92 -19.99
CA PRO A 341 24.15 7.27 -20.63
C PRO A 341 25.29 7.42 -19.61
N ARG A 342 25.02 8.03 -18.45
CA ARG A 342 25.98 8.15 -17.33
C ARG A 342 26.57 6.82 -16.91
N ALA A 343 25.73 5.80 -16.71
CA ALA A 343 26.18 4.47 -16.29
C ALA A 343 27.09 3.77 -17.32
N LYS A 344 27.10 4.20 -18.59
CA LYS A 344 28.07 3.72 -19.58
C LYS A 344 29.46 4.35 -19.38
N TYR A 345 29.51 5.63 -18.99
CA TYR A 345 30.77 6.34 -18.74
C TYR A 345 31.37 5.97 -17.38
N ASP A 346 30.54 5.85 -16.33
CA ASP A 346 30.95 5.44 -14.98
C ASP A 346 31.58 4.02 -14.93
N VAL A 347 31.23 3.14 -15.88
CA VAL A 347 31.78 1.77 -15.97
C VAL A 347 33.19 1.71 -16.57
N TYR A 348 33.60 2.74 -17.32
CA TYR A 348 34.91 2.81 -17.97
C TYR A 348 35.78 3.97 -17.45
N ASP A 349 35.34 4.65 -16.39
CA ASP A 349 35.99 5.81 -15.78
C ASP A 349 36.26 6.94 -16.81
N LEU A 350 35.30 7.15 -17.69
CA LEU A 350 35.34 8.15 -18.77
C LEU A 350 34.55 9.39 -18.37
N GLU A 351 35.05 10.58 -18.72
CA GLU A 351 34.25 11.81 -18.56
C GLU A 351 33.05 11.79 -19.51
N ALA A 352 31.85 12.07 -18.96
CA ALA A 352 30.64 12.19 -19.77
C ALA A 352 30.72 13.46 -20.64
N PRO A 353 30.47 13.38 -21.97
CA PRO A 353 30.60 14.52 -22.87
C PRO A 353 29.66 15.66 -22.46
N SER A 354 30.12 16.91 -22.64
CA SER A 354 29.33 18.07 -22.26
C SER A 354 27.99 18.12 -23.01
N ARG A 355 26.95 18.69 -22.39
CA ARG A 355 25.61 18.78 -23.00
C ARG A 355 25.60 19.43 -24.39
N ARG A 356 26.58 20.29 -24.69
CA ARG A 356 26.77 20.93 -26.00
C ARG A 356 27.38 19.98 -27.04
N GLN A 357 28.29 19.12 -26.61
CA GLN A 357 28.98 18.15 -27.46
C GLN A 357 28.08 16.95 -27.78
N MET A 358 27.34 16.46 -26.79
CA MET A 358 26.33 15.41 -26.99
C MET A 358 25.25 15.82 -28.02
N MET A 359 24.93 17.12 -28.10
CA MET A 359 23.94 17.66 -29.04
C MET A 359 24.50 17.79 -30.47
N VAL A 360 25.82 17.98 -30.61
CA VAL A 360 26.53 17.96 -31.91
C VAL A 360 26.65 16.51 -32.41
N ASP A 361 27.07 15.57 -31.56
CA ASP A 361 27.14 14.15 -31.92
C ASP A 361 25.79 13.58 -32.42
N THR A 362 24.65 14.01 -31.85
CA THR A 362 23.33 13.64 -32.40
C THR A 362 23.04 14.25 -33.76
N ALA A 363 23.40 15.52 -33.99
CA ALA A 363 23.18 16.18 -35.27
C ALA A 363 24.06 15.58 -36.38
N ASP A 364 25.31 15.23 -36.08
CA ASP A 364 26.21 14.54 -37.01
C ASP A 364 25.76 13.10 -37.30
N PHE A 365 25.07 12.43 -36.34
CA PHE A 365 24.46 11.12 -36.56
C PHE A 365 23.20 11.21 -37.44
N GLU A 366 22.32 12.20 -37.23
CA GLU A 366 21.15 12.45 -38.08
C GLU A 366 21.58 12.83 -39.52
N LEU A 367 22.60 13.68 -39.68
CA LEU A 367 23.16 14.04 -40.99
C LEU A 367 23.83 12.87 -41.72
N SER A 368 24.38 11.89 -41.00
CA SER A 368 24.99 10.71 -41.62
C SER A 368 23.95 9.63 -41.96
N GLU A 369 22.84 9.51 -41.23
CA GLU A 369 21.69 8.68 -41.65
C GLU A 369 20.98 9.27 -42.89
N GLU A 370 20.78 10.60 -42.98
CA GLU A 370 20.24 11.23 -44.21
C GLU A 370 21.15 11.00 -45.42
N SER A 371 22.49 10.95 -45.22
CA SER A 371 23.46 10.71 -46.29
C SER A 371 23.46 9.28 -46.86
N GLN A 372 22.77 8.34 -46.22
CA GLN A 372 22.63 6.94 -46.68
C GLN A 372 21.25 6.64 -47.29
N ALA A 373 20.38 7.64 -47.43
CA ALA A 373 19.02 7.47 -47.94
C ALA A 373 18.83 7.87 -49.42
N SER A 374 19.88 8.32 -50.12
CA SER A 374 19.80 8.75 -51.52
C SER A 374 20.37 7.72 -52.50
N ASP A 375 19.54 6.79 -52.98
CA ASP A 375 19.76 6.03 -54.23
C ASP A 375 18.52 5.18 -54.64
N GLU A 376 17.31 5.76 -54.76
CA GLU A 376 16.23 5.24 -55.63
C GLU A 376 15.40 6.40 -56.24
N GLU A 377 15.46 6.54 -57.58
CA GLU A 377 14.55 7.36 -58.43
C GLU A 377 13.20 6.62 -58.63
N ASP A 378 12.06 7.21 -59.02
CA ASP A 378 11.49 8.57 -59.10
C ASP A 378 9.99 8.39 -59.47
N VAL A 379 9.04 9.07 -58.81
CA VAL A 379 7.76 9.52 -59.44
C VAL A 379 7.21 10.75 -58.70
N THR A 380 7.17 11.88 -59.43
CA THR A 380 6.39 13.12 -59.23
C THR A 380 5.10 13.06 -58.38
N ASP A 381 4.86 14.04 -57.47
CA ASP A 381 4.05 15.24 -57.81
C ASP A 381 3.93 16.35 -56.73
N LEU A 382 3.62 17.58 -57.17
CA LEU A 382 2.91 18.68 -56.50
C LEU A 382 3.41 19.32 -55.16
N ALA A 383 4.31 20.29 -55.34
CA ALA A 383 4.48 21.58 -54.65
C ALA A 383 3.59 22.02 -53.45
N TYR A 384 4.25 22.42 -52.34
CA TYR A 384 3.89 23.63 -51.56
C TYR A 384 5.14 24.31 -50.97
N ARG A 385 5.15 25.63 -50.83
CA ARG A 385 6.35 26.44 -50.46
C ARG A 385 6.14 27.22 -49.15
N SER A 386 7.22 27.31 -48.38
CA SER A 386 7.46 28.06 -47.11
C SER A 386 6.91 29.51 -47.08
N PRO A 387 6.76 30.19 -45.89
CA PRO A 387 7.89 30.40 -44.98
C PRO A 387 7.66 30.43 -43.45
N VAL A 388 8.78 30.20 -42.75
CA VAL A 388 9.05 30.60 -41.36
C VAL A 388 9.08 32.14 -41.24
N ALA A 389 8.70 32.68 -40.08
CA ALA A 389 8.94 34.08 -39.71
C ALA A 389 9.82 34.17 -38.45
N ASP A 390 10.67 35.19 -38.41
CA ASP A 390 11.82 35.35 -37.51
C ASP A 390 11.61 36.46 -36.47
N SER A 391 12.30 36.34 -35.32
CA SER A 391 12.66 37.40 -34.36
C SER A 391 11.57 38.20 -33.62
N GLY A 392 11.87 38.66 -32.40
CA GLY A 392 11.00 39.62 -31.68
C GLY A 392 11.23 39.78 -30.18
N PHE A 393 12.33 40.42 -29.76
CA PHE A 393 12.48 40.89 -28.37
C PHE A 393 11.49 42.03 -28.04
N GLY A 394 10.93 42.06 -26.82
CA GLY A 394 10.09 43.17 -26.39
C GLY A 394 9.71 43.17 -24.89
N LYS A 395 10.55 43.77 -24.04
CA LYS A 395 10.14 44.22 -22.69
C LYS A 395 9.61 45.65 -22.78
N GLN A 396 8.42 45.94 -22.25
CA GLN A 396 8.23 47.10 -21.35
C GLN A 396 6.92 47.06 -20.58
N ALA A 397 6.82 47.96 -19.59
CA ALA A 397 5.89 47.87 -18.47
C ALA A 397 4.64 48.76 -18.59
N GLY A 398 3.54 48.25 -18.04
CA GLY A 398 2.76 48.94 -17.01
C GLY A 398 1.87 50.13 -17.40
N ARG A 399 0.55 49.97 -17.17
CA ARG A 399 -0.26 51.00 -16.51
C ARG A 399 -1.51 50.39 -15.85
N ALA A 400 -1.87 50.88 -14.66
CA ALA A 400 -3.10 50.51 -13.97
C ALA A 400 -4.15 51.63 -14.05
N LYS A 401 -5.46 51.28 -14.07
CA LYS A 401 -6.47 51.54 -13.00
C LYS A 401 -7.91 51.62 -13.54
N ARG A 402 -8.85 51.30 -12.63
CA ARG A 402 -10.33 51.39 -12.70
C ARG A 402 -11.00 50.43 -13.70
N GLY A 403 -12.09 49.75 -13.35
CA GLY A 403 -12.79 49.64 -12.06
C GLY A 403 -14.31 49.57 -12.23
N SER A 404 -14.94 48.46 -11.84
CA SER A 404 -16.39 48.33 -11.73
C SER A 404 -16.74 47.33 -10.63
N THR A 405 -17.74 47.66 -9.82
CA THR A 405 -18.15 46.95 -8.61
C THR A 405 -19.41 46.11 -8.86
N ARG A 406 -19.48 44.89 -8.30
CA ARG A 406 -20.76 44.29 -7.92
C ARG A 406 -20.65 43.21 -6.84
N SER A 407 -21.62 43.21 -5.93
CA SER A 407 -21.77 42.35 -4.75
C SER A 407 -23.27 42.04 -4.58
N HIS A 408 -23.75 41.03 -3.84
CA HIS A 408 -23.12 40.11 -2.88
C HIS A 408 -23.56 38.67 -3.16
N ARG A 409 -22.90 37.67 -2.52
CA ARG A 409 -23.62 36.60 -1.83
C ARG A 409 -22.77 35.98 -0.71
N HIS A 410 -23.26 36.10 0.53
CA HIS A 410 -22.66 35.46 1.71
C HIS A 410 -22.99 33.97 1.72
N THR A 411 -21.98 33.13 1.95
CA THR A 411 -22.17 31.79 2.52
C THR A 411 -22.37 31.93 4.03
N ALA A 412 -23.45 31.35 4.55
CA ALA A 412 -23.72 31.32 5.98
C ALA A 412 -22.77 30.34 6.68
N SER A 413 -22.28 30.71 7.88
CA SER A 413 -21.42 29.86 8.70
C SER A 413 -22.21 28.72 9.34
N ILE A 414 -21.57 27.57 9.53
CA ILE A 414 -22.11 26.32 10.10
C ILE A 414 -22.35 26.42 11.64
N ALA A 415 -22.48 27.64 12.16
CA ALA A 415 -22.70 27.94 13.58
C ALA A 415 -24.19 28.14 13.97
N SER A 416 -25.13 28.10 13.01
CA SER A 416 -26.56 28.30 13.27
C SER A 416 -27.40 27.01 13.38
N LEU A 417 -26.76 25.83 13.41
CA LEU A 417 -27.45 24.53 13.51
C LEU A 417 -27.34 23.87 14.90
N ILE A 418 -26.77 24.58 15.89
CA ILE A 418 -26.47 24.04 17.24
C ILE A 418 -27.35 24.74 18.32
N ARG A 419 -28.51 25.30 17.93
CA ARG A 419 -29.40 25.97 18.90
C ARG A 419 -30.91 25.87 18.62
N GLU A 420 -31.37 24.66 18.30
CA GLU A 420 -32.76 24.25 18.50
C GLU A 420 -32.79 22.94 19.31
N GLY A 421 -32.73 23.08 20.64
CA GLY A 421 -32.60 21.95 21.58
C GLY A 421 -33.09 22.27 23.00
N GLU A 422 -33.94 23.30 23.14
CA GLU A 422 -34.60 23.65 24.41
C GLU A 422 -36.12 23.62 24.23
N ARG A 423 -36.72 22.44 24.38
CA ARG A 423 -38.13 22.30 24.79
C ARG A 423 -38.22 21.25 25.90
N GLY A 424 -38.93 21.64 26.96
CA GLY A 424 -39.20 20.81 28.13
C GLY A 424 -40.22 19.69 27.86
N PRO A 425 -40.63 18.98 28.92
CA PRO A 425 -41.17 17.63 28.82
C PRO A 425 -42.68 17.55 28.52
N GLU A 426 -43.10 16.30 28.33
CA GLU A 426 -44.46 15.75 28.16
C GLU A 426 -44.92 15.49 26.71
N GLU A 427 -45.75 14.44 26.60
CA GLU A 427 -46.23 13.76 25.38
C GLU A 427 -45.14 13.07 24.53
N GLY A 428 -45.10 11.75 24.32
CA GLY A 428 -46.04 10.68 24.69
C GLY A 428 -46.47 9.86 23.47
N TRP A 429 -45.62 8.97 22.96
CA TRP A 429 -46.04 7.96 21.97
C TRP A 429 -45.30 6.63 22.14
N ASN A 430 -46.07 5.54 22.22
CA ASN A 430 -45.58 4.18 22.47
C ASN A 430 -45.08 3.49 21.19
N GLY A 431 -44.01 2.70 21.31
CA GLY A 431 -43.41 2.02 20.14
C GLY A 431 -42.38 0.92 20.43
N SER A 432 -42.50 0.18 21.54
CA SER A 432 -41.64 -0.98 21.83
C SER A 432 -42.45 -2.26 22.03
N PRO A 433 -42.10 -3.36 21.33
CA PRO A 433 -42.29 -4.71 21.81
C PRO A 433 -40.95 -5.31 22.32
N ILE A 434 -41.04 -6.32 23.19
CA ILE A 434 -39.95 -7.11 23.77
C ILE A 434 -39.26 -6.44 24.98
N GLY A 435 -39.89 -6.61 26.14
CA GLY A 435 -39.18 -6.67 27.43
C GLY A 435 -38.69 -8.11 27.73
N PRO A 436 -37.91 -8.32 28.81
CA PRO A 436 -37.21 -9.58 29.05
C PRO A 436 -38.01 -10.60 29.89
N SER A 437 -37.94 -11.86 29.49
CA SER A 437 -38.20 -13.05 30.34
C SER A 437 -37.26 -14.16 29.87
N PHE A 438 -36.25 -14.54 30.65
CA PHE A 438 -36.37 -15.68 31.57
C PHE A 438 -37.10 -16.88 30.96
N PHE A 439 -36.34 -17.88 30.50
CA PHE A 439 -36.59 -19.27 30.87
C PHE A 439 -35.27 -20.05 30.92
N GLU A 440 -35.04 -20.64 32.08
CA GLU A 440 -34.02 -21.64 32.38
C GLU A 440 -34.61 -23.05 32.10
N VAL A 441 -33.80 -24.09 32.25
CA VAL A 441 -34.17 -25.53 32.22
C VAL A 441 -34.34 -26.17 30.84
N ALA A 442 -33.35 -27.00 30.48
CA ALA A 442 -33.58 -28.40 30.10
C ALA A 442 -32.32 -29.22 30.34
N GLY A 443 -32.37 -30.12 31.31
CA GLY A 443 -31.50 -31.29 31.44
C GLY A 443 -32.39 -32.54 31.53
N ASP A 444 -31.89 -33.66 31.01
CA ASP A 444 -32.49 -35.00 31.02
C ASP A 444 -33.88 -35.16 30.34
N VAL A 445 -33.89 -35.66 29.10
CA VAL A 445 -34.12 -37.08 28.72
C VAL A 445 -33.91 -37.27 27.21
#